data_AF-A0A957LJY3-F1
#
_entry.id   AF-A0A957LJY3-F1
#
_cell.length_a   1.000
_cell.length_b   1.000
_cell.length_c   1.000
_cell.angle_alpha   90.00
_cell.angle_beta   90.00
_cell.angle_gamma   90.00
#
_symmetry.space_group_name_H-M   'P 1'
#
loop_
_entity.id
_entity.type
_entity.pdbx_description
1 polymer ?
#
loop_
_entity_poly.entity_id
_entity_poly.type
_entity_poly.pdbx_seq_one_letter_code
_entity_poly.pdbx_strand_id
1 'polypeptide(L)'
;MDAGLHCDLDAHTDRNGDAAADVDSDGNAPAYGHRDGYVDADRNTDPDGDGDFADRVDVINLSLGSPYGELYDPTTIAADNAAQLGVIVVASAGNSGDDFFVVGSPSNADRSISVAAIQHGQVTLADGEMQRVEYAAGFSSRGPRAGDAGLKPDLAAPGVGIVSASSLSGTGARTLSG
;
A
#
# COMPACT_ATOMS: atom_id res chain seq x y z
N MET A 1 -4.86 -22.87 -2.92
CA MET A 1 -5.21 -21.79 -3.84
C MET A 1 -4.21 -20.70 -3.54
N ASP A 2 -3.14 -20.68 -4.31
CA ASP A 2 -1.97 -19.84 -4.10
C ASP A 2 -2.29 -18.44 -4.64
N ALA A 3 -2.76 -17.57 -3.75
CA ALA A 3 -2.77 -16.15 -4.03
C ALA A 3 -1.31 -15.71 -3.93
N GLY A 4 -0.57 -15.84 -5.03
CA GLY A 4 0.72 -15.19 -5.19
C GLY A 4 0.51 -13.69 -4.99
N LEU A 5 0.70 -13.25 -3.75
CA LEU A 5 0.90 -11.87 -3.35
C LEU A 5 2.19 -11.44 -4.04
N HIS A 6 2.08 -10.88 -5.25
CA HIS A 6 3.14 -10.03 -5.76
C HIS A 6 3.08 -8.77 -4.89
N CYS A 7 4.07 -8.64 -4.01
CA CYS A 7 4.26 -7.48 -3.16
C CYS A 7 4.84 -6.38 -4.05
N ASP A 8 4.00 -5.69 -4.81
CA ASP A 8 4.47 -4.62 -5.69
C ASP A 8 4.70 -3.36 -4.85
N LEU A 9 5.99 -3.06 -4.61
CA LEU A 9 6.46 -1.74 -4.21
C LEU A 9 6.65 -0.95 -5.50
N ASP A 10 5.75 0.00 -5.76
CA ASP A 10 5.89 0.91 -6.91
C ASP A 10 6.22 2.30 -6.37
N ALA A 11 7.48 2.69 -6.50
CA ALA A 11 7.94 4.05 -6.28
C ALA A 11 8.09 4.76 -7.63
N HIS A 12 7.60 6.00 -7.72
CA HIS A 12 7.72 6.78 -8.96
C HIS A 12 9.16 7.26 -9.15
N THR A 13 9.65 7.28 -10.39
CA THR A 13 10.96 7.87 -10.76
C THR A 13 11.07 9.30 -10.22
N ASP A 14 12.25 9.69 -9.73
CA ASP A 14 12.48 11.01 -9.17
C ASP A 14 12.48 12.14 -10.22
N ARG A 15 12.86 13.36 -9.82
CA ARG A 15 12.95 14.52 -10.73
C ARG A 15 14.14 14.47 -11.69
N ASN A 16 15.17 13.69 -11.38
CA ASN A 16 16.37 13.55 -12.22
C ASN A 16 16.27 12.38 -13.22
N GLY A 17 15.28 11.50 -13.06
CA GLY A 17 15.05 10.35 -13.92
C GLY A 17 15.61 9.03 -13.35
N ASP A 18 16.03 9.02 -12.10
CA ASP A 18 16.54 7.87 -11.36
C ASP A 18 15.39 7.14 -10.66
N ALA A 19 15.29 5.83 -10.89
CA ALA A 19 14.29 5.00 -10.25
C ALA A 19 14.75 4.68 -8.82
N ALA A 20 13.88 4.91 -7.84
CA ALA A 20 14.07 4.29 -6.54
C ALA A 20 14.00 2.78 -6.71
N ALA A 21 15.14 2.11 -6.49
CA ALA A 21 15.27 0.67 -6.40
C ALA A 21 14.49 -0.14 -7.46
N ASP A 22 14.98 -0.27 -8.70
CA ASP A 22 14.60 -1.42 -9.51
C ASP A 22 15.11 -2.68 -8.77
N VAL A 23 14.18 -3.51 -8.29
CA VAL A 23 14.50 -4.86 -7.83
C VAL A 23 14.92 -5.62 -9.08
N ASP A 24 16.15 -6.14 -9.14
CA ASP A 24 16.56 -6.87 -10.34
C ASP A 24 15.60 -8.03 -10.64
N SER A 25 15.63 -8.55 -11.86
CA SER A 25 14.75 -9.64 -12.31
C SER A 25 14.86 -10.94 -11.49
N ASP A 26 15.80 -11.00 -10.54
CA ASP A 26 16.06 -12.11 -9.63
C ASP A 26 15.65 -11.80 -8.18
N GLY A 27 15.07 -10.63 -7.90
CA GLY A 27 14.60 -10.23 -6.57
C GLY A 27 15.66 -9.58 -5.69
N ASN A 28 16.80 -9.15 -6.24
CA ASN A 28 17.94 -8.66 -5.47
C ASN A 28 18.23 -7.17 -5.76
N ALA A 29 18.29 -6.35 -4.71
CA ALA A 29 18.77 -4.98 -4.80
C ALA A 29 20.31 -4.98 -4.85
N PRO A 30 20.96 -4.20 -5.75
CA PRO A 30 22.42 -4.11 -5.76
C PRO A 30 22.96 -3.47 -4.47
N ALA A 31 23.47 -4.34 -3.59
CA ALA A 31 24.59 -4.16 -2.67
C ALA A 31 24.57 -2.99 -1.66
N TYR A 32 23.59 -2.96 -0.76
CA TYR A 32 23.83 -2.63 0.65
C TYR A 32 22.96 -3.50 1.55
N GLY A 33 23.57 -4.50 2.21
CA GLY A 33 22.99 -5.23 3.35
C GLY A 33 21.61 -5.87 3.18
N HIS A 34 21.59 -7.14 2.77
CA HIS A 34 20.43 -8.03 2.88
C HIS A 34 19.87 -8.02 4.33
N ARG A 35 18.75 -7.32 4.55
CA ARG A 35 17.93 -7.42 5.78
C ARG A 35 16.49 -7.61 5.33
N ASP A 36 16.02 -8.83 5.52
CA ASP A 36 14.69 -9.36 5.20
C ASP A 36 13.55 -8.32 5.29
N GLY A 37 12.84 -8.13 4.17
CA GLY A 37 11.45 -7.67 4.14
C GLY A 37 11.17 -6.27 4.68
N TYR A 38 12.17 -5.41 4.79
CA TYR A 38 12.01 -4.04 5.24
C TYR A 38 11.61 -3.13 4.07
N VAL A 39 10.77 -2.13 4.32
CA VAL A 39 10.54 -1.05 3.35
C VAL A 39 11.88 -0.35 3.23
N ASP A 40 12.55 -0.45 2.09
CA ASP A 40 13.78 0.30 1.79
C ASP A 40 13.40 1.78 1.56
N ALA A 41 12.79 2.40 2.57
CA ALA A 41 12.43 3.81 2.58
C ALA A 41 13.65 4.67 2.27
N ASP A 42 14.83 4.23 2.74
CA ASP A 42 16.14 4.82 2.44
C ASP A 42 16.32 5.04 0.93
N ARG A 43 15.98 4.04 0.11
CA ARG A 43 16.18 4.07 -1.35
C ARG A 43 15.11 4.83 -2.12
N ASN A 44 13.96 5.09 -1.51
CA ASN A 44 12.96 6.01 -2.04
C ASN A 44 13.27 7.45 -1.64
N THR A 45 13.95 7.65 -0.52
CA THR A 45 14.30 8.98 0.00
C THR A 45 15.66 9.46 -0.49
N ASP A 46 16.57 8.54 -0.79
CA ASP A 46 17.92 8.74 -1.32
C ASP A 46 18.19 7.64 -2.39
N PRO A 47 17.66 7.80 -3.62
CA PRO A 47 17.82 6.82 -4.69
C PRO A 47 19.27 6.56 -5.13
N ASP A 48 20.14 7.57 -5.10
CA ASP A 48 21.54 7.44 -5.53
C ASP A 48 22.53 7.10 -4.40
N GLY A 49 22.06 7.17 -3.15
CA GLY A 49 22.80 6.77 -1.94
C GLY A 49 23.85 7.79 -1.50
N ASP A 50 23.71 9.05 -1.91
CA ASP A 50 24.69 10.10 -1.63
C ASP A 50 24.39 10.88 -0.33
N GLY A 51 23.23 10.65 0.29
CA GLY A 51 22.77 11.27 1.53
C GLY A 51 22.15 12.67 1.35
N ASP A 52 21.99 13.14 0.11
CA ASP A 52 21.04 14.19 -0.26
C ASP A 52 19.65 13.57 -0.44
N PHE A 53 18.62 14.33 -0.10
CA PHE A 53 17.22 13.90 -0.28
C PHE A 53 16.51 14.76 -1.33
N ALA A 54 17.27 15.55 -2.09
CA ALA A 54 16.76 16.43 -3.14
C ALA A 54 16.19 15.67 -4.33
N ASP A 55 16.70 14.46 -4.57
CA ASP A 55 16.35 13.48 -5.61
C ASP A 55 15.38 12.40 -5.09
N ARG A 56 14.79 12.57 -3.90
CA ARG A 56 13.76 11.66 -3.42
C ARG A 56 12.58 11.56 -4.39
N VAL A 57 11.89 10.42 -4.34
CA VAL A 57 10.63 10.24 -5.08
C VAL A 57 9.51 11.11 -4.50
N ASP A 58 8.57 11.54 -5.35
CA ASP A 58 7.45 12.36 -4.88
C ASP A 58 6.35 11.52 -4.19
N VAL A 59 6.14 10.26 -4.63
CA VAL A 59 5.07 9.38 -4.15
C VAL A 59 5.56 7.93 -4.04
N ILE A 60 5.19 7.27 -2.94
CA ILE A 60 5.39 5.83 -2.71
C ILE A 60 4.02 5.17 -2.55
N ASN A 61 3.74 4.12 -3.33
CA ASN A 61 2.57 3.28 -3.16
C ASN A 61 2.96 1.91 -2.57
N LEU A 62 2.34 1.55 -1.44
CA LEU A 62 2.61 0.34 -0.66
C LEU A 62 1.38 -0.57 -0.63
N SER A 63 1.31 -1.49 -1.59
CA SER A 63 0.30 -2.54 -1.63
C SER A 63 0.72 -3.77 -0.80
N LEU A 64 1.26 -3.51 0.40
CA LEU A 64 1.82 -4.52 1.30
C LEU A 64 1.62 -4.10 2.76
N GLY A 65 1.78 -5.06 3.66
CA GLY A 65 1.79 -4.80 5.09
C GLY A 65 1.57 -6.04 5.95
N SER A 66 1.55 -5.83 7.25
CA SER A 66 1.19 -6.84 8.25
C SER A 66 -0.09 -6.42 8.98
N PRO A 67 -0.99 -7.36 9.34
CA PRO A 67 -2.15 -7.05 10.17
C PRO A 67 -1.74 -6.55 11.56
N TYR A 68 -2.69 -5.93 12.27
CA TYR A 68 -2.50 -5.46 13.65
C TYR A 68 -1.30 -4.51 13.79
N GLY A 69 -1.26 -3.48 12.95
CA GLY A 69 -0.14 -2.57 12.96
C GLY A 69 -0.01 -1.80 14.27
N GLU A 70 1.19 -1.78 14.84
CA GLU A 70 1.53 -1.00 16.04
C GLU A 70 2.20 0.34 15.67
N LEU A 71 2.09 1.34 16.55
CA LEU A 71 2.64 2.68 16.32
C LEU A 71 4.19 2.69 16.22
N TYR A 72 4.84 1.68 16.79
CA TYR A 72 6.30 1.55 16.83
C TYR A 72 6.81 0.46 15.88
N ASP A 73 5.95 -0.05 15.00
CA ASP A 73 6.40 -0.98 13.96
C ASP A 73 7.43 -0.27 13.08
N PRO A 74 8.50 -0.98 12.70
CA PRO A 74 9.60 -0.36 12.01
C PRO A 74 9.17 0.11 10.61
N THR A 75 8.14 -0.50 10.01
CA THR A 75 7.56 -0.06 8.73
C THR A 75 6.67 1.18 8.88
N THR A 76 5.97 1.32 10.00
CA THR A 76 5.19 2.51 10.38
C THR A 76 6.11 3.71 10.58
N ILE A 77 7.18 3.53 11.35
CA ILE A 77 8.21 4.55 11.56
C ILE A 77 8.87 4.95 10.23
N ALA A 78 9.18 3.97 9.37
CA ALA A 78 9.76 4.25 8.06
C ALA A 78 8.83 5.10 7.18
N ALA A 79 7.53 4.77 7.15
CA ALA A 79 6.54 5.55 6.41
C ALA A 79 6.39 6.99 6.97
N ASP A 80 6.36 7.15 8.28
CA ASP A 80 6.28 8.48 8.91
C ASP A 80 7.52 9.35 8.65
N ASN A 81 8.70 8.73 8.61
CA ASN A 81 9.96 9.40 8.27
C ASN A 81 10.02 9.80 6.79
N ALA A 82 9.65 8.90 5.87
CA ALA A 82 9.57 9.21 4.45
C ALA A 82 8.59 10.37 4.19
N ALA A 83 7.43 10.34 4.84
CA ALA A 83 6.48 11.44 4.78
C ALA A 83 7.01 12.74 5.39
N GLN A 84 7.85 12.66 6.42
CA GLN A 84 8.51 13.84 7.00
C GLN A 84 9.48 14.52 6.05
N LEU A 85 10.12 13.74 5.17
CA LEU A 85 10.99 14.25 4.11
C LEU A 85 10.19 14.86 2.94
N GLY A 86 8.86 14.77 2.97
CA GLY A 86 7.96 15.35 1.97
C GLY A 86 7.56 14.39 0.86
N VAL A 87 7.75 13.09 1.05
CA VAL A 87 7.24 12.06 0.15
C VAL A 87 5.78 11.74 0.50
N ILE A 88 4.90 11.60 -0.48
CA ILE A 88 3.52 11.14 -0.20
C ILE A 88 3.54 9.61 -0.11
N VAL A 89 3.27 9.07 1.08
CA VAL A 89 3.19 7.61 1.28
C VAL A 89 1.73 7.18 1.26
N VAL A 90 1.38 6.28 0.35
CA VAL A 90 0.06 5.65 0.26
C VAL A 90 0.22 4.17 0.61
N ALA A 91 -0.57 3.66 1.55
CA ALA A 91 -0.48 2.28 2.00
C ALA A 91 -1.86 1.62 2.10
N SER A 92 -1.98 0.37 1.68
CA SER A 92 -3.25 -0.38 1.80
C SER A 92 -3.61 -0.60 3.26
N ALA A 93 -4.90 -0.49 3.62
CA ALA A 93 -5.36 -0.70 4.99
C ALA A 93 -5.07 -2.13 5.50
N GLY A 94 -4.96 -3.08 4.57
CA GLY A 94 -4.79 -4.50 4.82
C GLY A 94 -6.01 -5.32 4.41
N ASN A 95 -5.79 -6.63 4.27
CA ASN A 95 -6.79 -7.61 3.81
C ASN A 95 -7.16 -8.60 4.92
N SER A 96 -7.29 -8.11 6.15
CA SER A 96 -7.43 -8.94 7.36
C SER A 96 -8.83 -8.98 7.95
N GLY A 97 -9.83 -8.52 7.19
CA GLY A 97 -11.24 -8.64 7.53
C GLY A 97 -11.79 -7.42 8.26
N ASP A 98 -13.04 -7.53 8.67
CA ASP A 98 -13.83 -6.44 9.23
C ASP A 98 -13.72 -6.30 10.76
N ASP A 99 -12.67 -6.87 11.34
CA ASP A 99 -12.34 -6.73 12.76
C ASP A 99 -11.85 -5.31 13.08
N PHE A 100 -12.24 -4.81 14.25
CA PHE A 100 -11.74 -3.53 14.74
C PHE A 100 -10.24 -3.64 15.08
N PHE A 101 -9.49 -2.56 14.87
CA PHE A 101 -8.06 -2.47 15.19
C PHE A 101 -7.14 -3.37 14.36
N VAL A 102 -7.59 -3.80 13.17
CA VAL A 102 -6.83 -4.69 12.28
C VAL A 102 -6.16 -3.96 11.11
N VAL A 103 -6.23 -2.63 11.06
CA VAL A 103 -5.42 -1.83 10.11
C VAL A 103 -3.96 -2.17 10.28
N GLY A 104 -3.30 -2.47 9.17
CA GLY A 104 -1.93 -2.96 9.18
C GLY A 104 -0.86 -1.88 9.19
N SER A 105 0.37 -2.28 9.48
CA SER A 105 1.56 -1.46 9.25
C SER A 105 2.03 -1.68 7.81
N PRO A 106 2.41 -0.63 7.06
CA PRO A 106 2.63 0.77 7.48
C PRO A 106 1.41 1.72 7.35
N SER A 107 0.22 1.19 7.07
CA SER A 107 -1.00 1.97 6.86
C SER A 107 -1.49 2.73 8.09
N ASN A 108 -1.15 2.22 9.29
CA ASN A 108 -1.45 2.84 10.58
C ASN A 108 -0.60 4.07 10.92
N ALA A 109 0.43 4.38 10.12
CA ALA A 109 1.31 5.54 10.32
C ALA A 109 0.53 6.85 10.33
N ASP A 110 1.01 7.83 11.09
CA ASP A 110 0.35 9.14 11.24
C ASP A 110 0.26 9.90 9.92
N ARG A 111 1.30 9.77 9.09
CA ARG A 111 1.51 10.58 7.89
C ARG A 111 1.39 9.78 6.59
N SER A 112 1.02 8.50 6.67
CA SER A 112 0.63 7.73 5.48
C SER A 112 -0.84 7.96 5.14
N ILE A 113 -1.19 7.82 3.86
CA ILE A 113 -2.56 7.76 3.38
C ILE A 113 -2.97 6.29 3.34
N SER A 114 -3.88 5.91 4.22
CA SER A 114 -4.42 4.57 4.34
C SER A 114 -5.63 4.38 3.42
N VAL A 115 -5.59 3.37 2.56
CA VAL A 115 -6.63 3.10 1.56
C VAL A 115 -7.35 1.80 1.84
N ALA A 116 -8.67 1.87 2.05
CA ALA A 116 -9.57 0.72 2.20
C ALA A 116 -10.06 0.20 0.84
N ALA A 117 -10.38 -1.09 0.78
CA ALA A 117 -10.98 -1.70 -0.40
C ALA A 117 -12.52 -1.61 -0.34
N ILE A 118 -13.14 -1.10 -1.41
CA ILE A 118 -14.58 -1.15 -1.64
C ILE A 118 -14.90 -2.05 -2.84
N GLN A 119 -16.11 -2.57 -2.83
CA GLN A 119 -16.68 -3.36 -3.92
C GLN A 119 -18.00 -2.78 -4.38
N HIS A 120 -18.34 -3.09 -5.62
CA HIS A 120 -19.60 -2.69 -6.21
C HIS A 120 -20.70 -3.71 -5.89
N GLY A 121 -21.90 -3.24 -5.57
CA GLY A 121 -23.08 -4.09 -5.63
C GLY A 121 -24.35 -3.28 -5.86
N GLN A 122 -25.49 -3.92 -5.61
CA GLN A 122 -26.79 -3.36 -5.93
C GLN A 122 -27.76 -3.57 -4.78
N VAL A 123 -28.58 -2.56 -4.52
CA VAL A 123 -29.66 -2.61 -3.55
C VAL A 123 -30.97 -2.34 -4.28
N THR A 124 -31.99 -3.15 -4.01
CA THR A 124 -33.36 -2.86 -4.45
C THR A 124 -34.01 -1.93 -3.43
N LEU A 125 -34.41 -0.75 -3.87
CA LEU A 125 -35.15 0.21 -3.05
C LEU A 125 -36.60 -0.24 -2.84
N ALA A 126 -37.30 0.40 -1.90
CA ALA A 126 -38.67 0.03 -1.54
C ALA A 126 -39.69 0.21 -2.68
N ASP A 127 -39.38 1.05 -3.67
CA ASP A 127 -40.18 1.28 -4.89
C ASP A 127 -39.85 0.28 -6.03
N GLY A 128 -38.92 -0.65 -5.79
CA GLY A 128 -38.47 -1.64 -6.76
C GLY A 128 -37.34 -1.15 -7.68
N GLU A 129 -36.81 0.07 -7.50
CA GLU A 129 -35.67 0.55 -8.26
C GLU A 129 -34.37 -0.16 -7.83
N MET A 130 -33.55 -0.54 -8.82
CA MET A 130 -32.23 -1.12 -8.58
C MET A 130 -31.18 -0.02 -8.57
N GLN A 131 -30.61 0.25 -7.39
CA GLN A 131 -29.56 1.25 -7.26
C GLN A 131 -28.19 0.61 -7.12
N ARG A 132 -27.23 1.13 -7.87
CA ARG A 132 -25.80 0.83 -7.71
C ARG A 132 -25.30 1.45 -6.41
N VAL A 133 -24.62 0.65 -5.59
CA VAL A 133 -23.97 1.10 -4.36
C VAL A 133 -22.54 0.58 -4.29
N GLU A 134 -21.74 1.25 -3.48
CA GLU A 134 -20.41 0.84 -3.09
C GLU A 134 -20.39 0.54 -1.59
N TYR A 135 -19.75 -0.54 -1.18
CA TYR A 135 -19.58 -0.92 0.23
C TYR A 135 -18.19 -1.50 0.45
N ALA A 136 -17.71 -1.44 1.70
CA ALA A 136 -16.43 -2.02 2.07
C ALA A 136 -16.36 -3.50 1.68
N ALA A 137 -15.25 -3.90 1.07
CA ALA A 137 -14.98 -5.31 0.81
C ALA A 137 -14.86 -6.06 2.15
N GLY A 138 -15.37 -7.29 2.22
CA GLY A 138 -15.39 -8.05 3.48
C GLY A 138 -14.00 -8.35 4.04
N PHE A 139 -12.98 -8.36 3.18
CA PHE A 139 -11.59 -8.54 3.58
C PHE A 139 -10.90 -7.23 3.98
N SER A 140 -11.46 -6.07 3.67
CA SER A 140 -10.81 -4.78 3.92
C SER A 140 -10.65 -4.56 5.43
N SER A 141 -9.41 -4.42 5.89
CA SER A 141 -9.09 -4.09 7.28
C SER A 141 -9.80 -2.81 7.72
N ARG A 142 -10.28 -2.82 8.97
CA ARG A 142 -10.99 -1.69 9.58
C ARG A 142 -10.22 -1.14 10.77
N GLY A 143 -10.26 0.17 10.91
CA GLY A 143 -9.74 0.81 12.11
C GLY A 143 -10.75 0.81 13.26
N PRO A 144 -10.54 1.68 14.24
CA PRO A 144 -9.43 2.65 14.32
C PRO A 144 -8.07 1.95 14.48
N ARG A 145 -6.96 2.67 14.31
CA ARG A 145 -5.63 2.05 14.46
C ARG A 145 -5.38 1.56 15.89
N ALA A 146 -4.60 0.50 16.04
CA ALA A 146 -4.25 -0.06 17.34
C ALA A 146 -3.32 0.89 18.13
N GLY A 147 -3.48 0.91 19.46
CA GLY A 147 -2.65 1.68 20.38
C GLY A 147 -3.29 2.97 20.88
N ASP A 148 -3.82 3.81 20.01
CA ASP A 148 -4.35 5.13 20.38
C ASP A 148 -5.71 5.48 19.77
N ALA A 149 -6.31 4.54 19.03
CA ALA A 149 -7.58 4.70 18.35
C ALA A 149 -7.62 5.86 17.33
N GLY A 150 -6.48 6.21 16.72
CA GLY A 150 -6.43 7.11 15.57
C GLY A 150 -7.32 6.65 14.41
N LEU A 151 -7.94 7.59 13.71
CA LEU A 151 -8.85 7.29 12.59
C LEU A 151 -8.06 6.76 11.40
N LYS A 152 -8.31 5.50 11.05
CA LYS A 152 -7.84 4.80 9.85
C LYS A 152 -8.91 3.82 9.40
N PRO A 153 -9.00 3.43 8.12
CA PRO A 153 -8.31 4.02 6.97
C PRO A 153 -8.79 5.45 6.66
N ASP A 154 -8.02 6.19 5.85
CA ASP A 154 -8.29 7.61 5.54
C ASP A 154 -9.29 7.76 4.41
N LEU A 155 -9.17 6.92 3.37
CA LEU A 155 -10.01 6.92 2.18
C LEU A 155 -10.30 5.48 1.73
N ALA A 156 -11.20 5.33 0.76
CA ALA A 156 -11.59 4.04 0.22
C ALA A 156 -11.60 4.06 -1.33
N ALA A 157 -11.13 2.98 -1.95
CA ALA A 157 -11.02 2.85 -3.41
C ALA A 157 -11.45 1.45 -3.88
N PRO A 158 -11.88 1.30 -5.15
CA PRO A 158 -12.27 -0.01 -5.69
C PRO A 158 -11.13 -1.04 -5.57
N GLY A 159 -11.38 -2.14 -4.86
CA GLY A 159 -10.39 -3.20 -4.59
C GLY A 159 -10.89 -4.61 -4.93
N VAL A 160 -12.06 -4.75 -5.57
CA VAL A 160 -12.62 -6.05 -5.96
C VAL A 160 -12.84 -6.11 -7.46
N GLY A 161 -12.29 -7.16 -8.08
CA GLY A 161 -12.46 -7.42 -9.51
C GLY A 161 -11.70 -6.45 -10.42
N ILE A 162 -10.56 -5.92 -9.96
CA ILE A 162 -9.74 -4.96 -10.71
C ILE A 162 -8.96 -5.69 -11.79
N VAL A 163 -9.13 -5.26 -13.05
CA VAL A 163 -8.37 -5.79 -14.17
C VAL A 163 -7.02 -5.07 -14.21
N SER A 164 -5.95 -5.81 -13.95
CA SER A 164 -4.57 -5.31 -13.96
C SER A 164 -3.71 -6.07 -14.98
N ALA A 165 -2.47 -5.62 -15.19
CA ALA A 165 -1.50 -6.32 -16.01
C ALA A 165 -1.17 -7.70 -15.41
N SER A 166 -1.01 -8.70 -16.26
CA SER A 166 -0.48 -9.99 -15.84
C SER A 166 1.05 -9.96 -15.96
N SER A 167 1.74 -10.20 -14.85
CA SER A 167 3.21 -10.28 -14.81
C SER A 167 3.74 -11.22 -15.90
N LEU A 168 4.82 -10.82 -16.58
CA LEU A 168 5.51 -11.57 -17.65
C LEU A 168 4.65 -11.89 -18.89
N SER A 169 3.42 -11.37 -18.98
CA SER A 169 2.54 -11.72 -20.10
C SER A 169 2.78 -10.86 -21.35
N GLY A 170 3.48 -9.73 -21.22
CA GLY A 170 3.65 -8.72 -22.29
C GLY A 170 2.37 -7.95 -22.65
N THR A 171 1.24 -8.64 -22.81
CA THR A 171 -0.06 -8.04 -23.20
C THR A 171 -1.27 -8.60 -22.44
N GLY A 172 -1.08 -9.54 -21.51
CA GLY A 172 -2.17 -10.17 -20.78
C GLY A 172 -2.64 -9.34 -19.60
N ALA A 173 -3.90 -9.55 -19.21
CA ALA A 173 -4.52 -8.94 -18.04
C ALA A 173 -5.02 -10.02 -17.08
N ARG A 174 -4.99 -9.71 -15.78
CA ARG A 174 -5.48 -10.57 -14.70
C ARG A 174 -6.45 -9.76 -13.84
N THR A 175 -7.56 -10.38 -13.46
CA THR A 175 -8.47 -9.82 -12.47
C THR A 175 -7.96 -10.13 -11.07
N LEU A 176 -7.76 -9.09 -10.27
CA LEU A 176 -7.24 -9.14 -8.91
C LEU A 176 -8.23 -8.52 -7.93
N SER A 177 -8.10 -8.87 -6.66
CA SER A 177 -8.82 -8.25 -5.55
C SER A 177 -7.91 -8.20 -4.34
N GLY A 178 -7.98 -7.12 -3.58
CA GLY A 178 -7.15 -6.90 -2.40
C GLY A 178 -7.09 -5.43 -2.02
#